data_AF-O77764-F1
#
_entry.id   AF-O77764-F1
#
_cell.length_a   1.000
_cell.length_b   1.000
_cell.length_c   1.000
_cell.angle_alpha   90.00
_cell.angle_beta   90.00
_cell.angle_gamma   90.00
#
_symmetry.space_group_name_H-M   'P 1'
#
loop_
_entity.id
_entity.type
_entity.pdbx_description
1 polymer ?
#
loop_
_entity_poly.entity_id
_entity_poly.type
_entity_poly.pdbx_seq_one_letter_code
_entity_poly.pdbx_strand_id
1 'polypeptide(L)'
;MSTENMIRDVELAEEELQRKARGPQGPGRCLCLILTFFLLLAGATLLFCLLHFGVIGPQNEEASTDAFLGMKPVTQRVRSCQTESNKPVAHVIADPLAEGKLQWLKRRANVLLSNGMDLVDNQLVVPSTGLYLVYSQLLFKGEDCANEPLLLTHTVSRVALSYQSKVNLLSAIKSPCQKTVKGAREASPWYEPIYLGGVFQLEKGDKLSADTNYPNYLDFAESGQVYFGVIAL
;
A
#
# COMPACT_ATOMS: atom_id res chain seq x y z
N MET A 1 -37.65 -64.47 16.04
CA MET A 1 -38.21 -63.11 15.84
C MET A 1 -38.43 -62.95 14.35
N SER A 2 -39.68 -62.81 13.89
CA SER A 2 -40.01 -62.80 12.45
C SER A 2 -39.60 -61.46 11.82
N THR A 3 -39.10 -61.49 10.58
CA THR A 3 -38.76 -60.29 9.79
C THR A 3 -39.92 -59.31 9.66
N GLU A 4 -41.15 -59.80 9.67
CA GLU A 4 -42.38 -58.99 9.63
C GLU A 4 -42.53 -58.06 10.85
N ASN A 5 -42.16 -58.54 12.04
CA ASN A 5 -42.21 -57.70 13.25
C ASN A 5 -41.18 -56.58 13.20
N MET A 6 -40.00 -56.85 12.61
CA MET A 6 -38.92 -55.86 12.53
C MET A 6 -39.26 -54.71 11.56
N ILE A 7 -39.95 -55.01 10.45
CA ILE A 7 -40.40 -53.97 9.50
C ILE A 7 -41.44 -53.06 10.16
N ARG A 8 -42.38 -53.65 10.91
CA ARG A 8 -43.44 -52.88 11.60
C ARG A 8 -42.90 -51.94 12.68
N ASP A 9 -41.86 -52.38 13.40
CA ASP A 9 -41.20 -51.55 14.41
C ASP A 9 -40.45 -50.36 13.79
N VAL A 10 -39.87 -50.54 12.59
CA VAL A 10 -39.22 -49.45 11.84
C VAL A 10 -40.26 -48.45 11.31
N GLU A 11 -41.37 -48.92 10.73
CA GLU A 11 -42.45 -48.03 10.28
C GLU A 11 -43.04 -47.22 11.44
N LEU A 12 -43.28 -47.84 12.60
CA LEU A 12 -43.75 -47.14 13.81
C LEU A 12 -42.74 -46.09 14.29
N ALA A 13 -41.45 -46.41 14.24
CA ALA A 13 -40.40 -45.45 14.61
C ALA A 13 -40.32 -44.27 13.62
N GLU A 14 -40.50 -44.52 12.32
CA GLU A 14 -40.56 -43.46 11.30
C GLU A 14 -41.80 -42.58 11.47
N GLU A 15 -42.97 -43.15 11.78
CA GLU A 15 -44.20 -42.40 12.05
C GLU A 15 -44.09 -41.54 13.32
N GLU A 16 -43.47 -42.04 14.40
CA GLU A 16 -43.21 -41.26 15.61
C GLU A 16 -42.20 -40.12 15.34
N LEU A 17 -41.19 -40.36 14.51
CA LEU A 17 -40.19 -39.36 14.15
C LEU A 17 -40.80 -38.27 13.27
N GLN A 18 -41.68 -38.63 12.32
CA GLN A 18 -42.48 -37.70 11.53
C GLN A 18 -43.45 -36.89 12.40
N ARG A 19 -44.12 -37.50 13.38
CA ARG A 19 -44.98 -36.78 14.34
C ARG A 19 -44.19 -35.80 15.21
N LYS A 20 -43.00 -36.18 15.70
CA LYS A 20 -42.14 -35.29 16.49
C LYS A 20 -41.56 -34.14 15.66
N ALA A 21 -41.24 -34.37 14.39
CA ALA A 21 -40.83 -33.31 13.47
C ALA A 21 -41.98 -32.31 13.20
N ARG A 22 -43.23 -32.78 13.25
CA ARG A 22 -44.44 -31.94 13.13
C ARG A 22 -44.89 -31.39 14.49
N GLY A 23 -43.97 -30.77 15.23
CA GLY A 23 -44.35 -29.88 16.33
C GLY A 23 -45.22 -28.72 15.79
N PRO A 24 -46.12 -28.13 16.60
CA PRO A 24 -46.99 -27.04 16.14
C PRO A 24 -46.18 -25.74 15.97
N GLN A 25 -45.35 -25.69 14.94
CA GLN A 25 -44.66 -24.50 14.48
C GLN A 25 -45.62 -23.72 13.59
N GLY A 26 -46.47 -22.90 14.20
CA GLY A 26 -47.25 -21.93 13.44
C GLY A 26 -46.29 -21.04 12.63
N PRO A 27 -46.49 -20.88 11.30
CA PRO A 27 -45.56 -20.14 10.44
C PRO A 27 -45.31 -18.69 10.90
N GLY A 28 -46.26 -18.11 11.66
CA GLY A 28 -46.12 -16.76 12.22
C GLY A 28 -45.03 -16.61 13.29
N ARG A 29 -44.77 -17.62 14.14
CA ARG A 29 -43.76 -17.50 15.20
C ARG A 29 -42.33 -17.50 14.63
N CYS A 30 -42.05 -18.33 13.64
CA CYS A 30 -40.75 -18.40 13.00
C CYS A 30 -40.42 -17.09 12.27
N LEU A 31 -41.37 -16.54 11.52
CA LEU A 31 -41.19 -15.29 10.80
C LEU A 31 -40.94 -14.10 11.74
N CYS A 32 -41.68 -14.01 12.85
CA CYS A 32 -41.47 -12.95 13.85
C CYS A 32 -40.05 -13.00 14.44
N LEU A 33 -39.54 -14.18 14.80
CA LEU A 33 -38.20 -14.33 15.36
C LEU A 33 -37.12 -13.91 14.35
N ILE A 34 -37.25 -14.33 13.10
CA ILE A 34 -36.34 -13.95 12.01
C ILE A 34 -36.34 -12.43 11.81
N LEU A 35 -37.52 -11.80 11.77
CA LEU A 35 -37.65 -10.35 11.62
C LEU A 35 -37.02 -9.59 12.80
N THR A 36 -37.25 -10.04 14.04
CA THR A 36 -36.64 -9.42 15.23
C THR A 36 -35.12 -9.52 15.20
N PHE A 37 -34.57 -10.66 14.75
CA PHE A 37 -33.13 -10.86 14.64
C PHE A 37 -32.51 -9.93 13.58
N PHE A 38 -33.13 -9.81 12.41
CA PHE A 38 -32.66 -8.89 11.37
C PHE A 38 -32.69 -7.42 11.82
N LEU A 39 -33.75 -7.00 12.53
CA LEU A 39 -33.86 -5.66 13.09
C LEU A 39 -32.76 -5.38 14.12
N LEU A 40 -32.45 -6.36 14.98
CA LEU A 40 -31.37 -6.24 15.96
C LEU A 40 -29.99 -6.14 15.30
N LEU A 41 -29.71 -6.95 14.27
CA LEU A 41 -28.44 -6.86 13.54
C LEU A 41 -28.29 -5.52 12.80
N ALA A 42 -29.35 -5.05 12.12
CA ALA A 42 -29.32 -3.77 11.43
C ALA A 42 -29.14 -2.59 12.40
N GLY A 43 -29.78 -2.64 13.57
CA GLY A 43 -29.59 -1.64 14.62
C GLY A 43 -28.17 -1.65 15.19
N ALA A 44 -27.60 -2.84 15.44
CA ALA A 44 -26.24 -2.98 15.96
C ALA A 44 -25.17 -2.52 14.95
N THR A 45 -25.32 -2.84 13.66
CA THR A 45 -24.39 -2.36 12.61
C THR A 45 -24.50 -0.85 12.42
N LEU A 46 -25.70 -0.28 12.46
CA LEU A 46 -25.90 1.17 12.40
C LEU A 46 -25.25 1.88 13.60
N LEU A 47 -25.46 1.38 14.82
CA LEU A 47 -24.84 1.92 16.03
C LEU A 47 -23.30 1.82 15.94
N PHE A 48 -22.75 0.68 15.52
CA PHE A 48 -21.32 0.51 15.33
C PHE A 48 -20.74 1.50 14.32
N CYS A 49 -21.42 1.71 13.19
CA CYS A 49 -21.04 2.75 12.23
C CYS A 49 -21.06 4.15 12.86
N LEU A 50 -22.12 4.51 13.60
CA LEU A 50 -22.23 5.83 14.24
C LEU A 50 -21.15 6.07 15.31
N LEU A 51 -20.75 5.02 16.05
CA LEU A 51 -19.64 5.08 17.00
C LEU A 51 -18.29 5.20 16.28
N HIS A 52 -18.04 4.39 15.25
CA HIS A 52 -16.78 4.38 14.50
C HIS A 52 -16.57 5.67 13.68
N PHE A 53 -17.66 6.24 13.13
CA PHE A 53 -17.63 7.52 12.42
C PHE A 53 -17.75 8.74 13.35
N GLY A 54 -17.72 8.54 14.68
CA GLY A 54 -17.62 9.63 15.65
C GLY A 54 -18.86 10.52 15.77
N VAL A 55 -20.04 10.03 15.38
CA VAL A 55 -21.30 10.78 15.47
C VAL A 55 -21.88 10.73 16.89
N ILE A 56 -21.68 9.61 17.60
CA ILE A 56 -22.18 9.39 18.97
C ILE A 56 -21.01 8.95 19.87
N GLY A 57 -19.99 9.78 20.01
CA GLY A 57 -18.90 9.58 20.97
C GLY A 57 -18.89 10.69 22.01
N PRO A 58 -18.50 10.43 23.28
CA PRO A 58 -18.38 11.46 24.29
C PRO A 58 -17.33 12.48 23.83
N GLN A 59 -17.80 13.67 23.46
CA GLN A 59 -16.94 14.81 23.26
C GLN A 59 -16.47 15.23 24.65
N ASN A 60 -15.21 14.94 24.98
CA ASN A 60 -14.59 15.55 26.15
C ASN A 60 -14.49 17.05 25.87
N GLU A 61 -15.42 17.80 26.44
CA GLU A 61 -15.45 19.25 26.49
C GLU A 61 -14.23 19.75 27.29
N GLU A 62 -13.14 20.05 26.59
CA GLU A 62 -12.18 21.04 27.08
C GLU A 62 -12.50 22.37 26.43
N ALA A 63 -13.05 23.26 27.26
CA ALA A 63 -13.47 24.60 26.93
C ALA A 63 -12.29 25.47 26.45
N SER A 64 -12.37 25.98 25.23
CA SER A 64 -11.81 27.28 24.86
C SER A 64 -12.55 27.86 23.65
N THR A 65 -13.60 28.61 23.97
CA THR A 65 -14.07 29.85 23.33
C THR A 65 -13.52 30.17 21.93
N ASP A 66 -14.21 29.74 20.87
CA ASP A 66 -14.83 30.67 19.90
C ASP A 66 -15.78 29.88 18.98
N ALA A 67 -17.07 29.95 19.30
CA ALA A 67 -18.13 29.29 18.57
C ALA A 67 -18.44 30.06 17.27
N PHE A 68 -17.62 29.89 16.23
CA PHE A 68 -18.04 30.26 14.85
C PHE A 68 -17.52 29.34 13.73
N LEU A 69 -17.17 28.09 14.05
CA LEU A 69 -16.98 27.02 13.07
C LEU A 69 -18.14 26.02 13.15
N GLY A 70 -19.36 26.54 12.97
CA GLY A 70 -20.54 25.73 12.70
C GLY A 70 -20.33 24.90 11.43
N MET A 71 -20.25 23.58 11.61
CA MET A 71 -20.60 22.53 10.66
C MET A 71 -20.48 22.92 9.18
N LYS A 72 -19.26 22.81 8.62
CA LYS A 72 -19.10 22.59 7.18
C LYS A 72 -18.63 21.15 6.99
N PRO A 73 -19.25 20.39 6.07
CA PRO A 73 -18.90 19.00 5.86
C PRO A 73 -17.40 18.89 5.59
N VAL A 74 -16.83 17.74 5.91
CA VAL A 74 -15.42 17.32 5.72
C VAL A 74 -14.99 17.34 4.23
N THR A 75 -15.63 18.16 3.40
CA THR A 75 -14.91 18.90 2.38
C THR A 75 -14.26 20.10 3.05
N GLN A 76 -13.21 19.85 3.84
CA GLN A 76 -12.11 20.80 3.87
C GLN A 76 -11.70 20.92 2.42
N ARG A 77 -12.29 21.93 1.75
CA ARG A 77 -11.86 22.39 0.44
C ARG A 77 -10.35 22.32 0.50
N VAL A 78 -9.75 21.71 -0.51
CA VAL A 78 -8.34 21.84 -0.81
C VAL A 78 -8.08 23.33 -1.02
N ARG A 79 -8.07 24.11 0.07
CA ARG A 79 -8.17 25.57 0.09
C ARG A 79 -6.78 26.19 0.02
N SER A 80 -5.77 25.39 -0.33
CA SER A 80 -4.41 25.87 -0.58
C SER A 80 -3.75 25.27 -1.82
N CYS A 81 -4.47 24.63 -2.75
CA CYS A 81 -3.87 24.35 -4.07
C CYS A 81 -3.58 25.62 -4.88
N GLN A 82 -4.05 26.79 -4.44
CA GLN A 82 -3.78 28.07 -5.07
C GLN A 82 -2.54 28.79 -4.50
N THR A 83 -1.97 28.30 -3.40
CA THR A 83 -0.69 28.83 -2.91
C THR A 83 0.39 27.94 -3.50
N GLU A 84 1.16 28.46 -4.45
CA GLU A 84 2.45 27.88 -4.85
C GLU A 84 3.20 27.52 -3.56
N SER A 85 3.39 26.21 -3.34
CA SER A 85 4.06 25.73 -2.13
C SER A 85 5.56 26.01 -2.31
N ASN A 86 6.14 26.80 -1.40
CA ASN A 86 7.59 27.07 -1.39
C ASN A 86 8.40 25.91 -0.77
N LYS A 87 7.78 24.73 -0.57
CA LYS A 87 8.46 23.57 0.03
C LYS A 87 9.43 22.94 -0.98
N PRO A 88 10.69 22.67 -0.59
CA PRO A 88 11.64 21.93 -1.42
C PRO A 88 11.04 20.63 -1.96
N VAL A 89 11.13 20.44 -3.27
CA VAL A 89 10.58 19.26 -3.94
C VAL A 89 11.45 18.86 -5.12
N ALA A 90 11.70 17.55 -5.23
CA ALA A 90 12.30 16.94 -6.39
C ALA A 90 11.54 15.66 -6.79
N HIS A 91 11.38 15.46 -8.09
CA HIS A 91 10.96 14.22 -8.72
C HIS A 91 11.79 14.09 -10.00
N VAL A 92 12.72 13.15 -10.02
CA VAL A 92 13.60 12.88 -11.15
C VAL A 92 13.29 11.52 -11.73
N ILE A 93 13.41 11.42 -13.05
CA ILE A 93 13.24 10.17 -13.80
C ILE A 93 14.59 9.70 -14.28
N ALA A 94 14.73 8.39 -14.50
CA ALA A 94 15.94 7.83 -15.06
C ALA A 94 16.13 8.20 -16.55
N ASP A 95 17.38 8.29 -16.98
CA ASP A 95 17.77 8.45 -18.37
C ASP A 95 17.78 7.09 -19.08
N PRO A 96 16.83 6.82 -19.99
CA PRO A 96 16.81 5.55 -20.72
C PRO A 96 18.00 5.40 -21.68
N LEU A 97 18.71 6.49 -22.00
CA LEU A 97 19.89 6.47 -22.86
C LEU A 97 21.18 6.14 -22.09
N ALA A 98 21.12 6.07 -20.75
CA ALA A 98 22.26 5.78 -19.91
C ALA A 98 22.48 4.26 -19.80
N GLU A 99 23.08 3.67 -20.83
CA GLU A 99 23.36 2.23 -20.87
C GLU A 99 24.27 1.79 -19.70
N GLY A 100 23.94 0.68 -19.05
CA GLY A 100 24.76 0.09 -17.99
C GLY A 100 24.74 0.83 -16.65
N LYS A 101 23.97 1.91 -16.50
CA LYS A 101 23.96 2.71 -15.26
C LYS A 101 22.61 3.40 -15.02
N LEU A 102 22.25 3.55 -13.75
CA LEU A 102 21.12 4.37 -13.36
C LEU A 102 21.58 5.83 -13.27
N GLN A 103 21.11 6.67 -14.19
CA GLN A 103 21.37 8.12 -14.19
C GLN A 103 20.05 8.87 -14.11
N TRP A 104 19.97 9.86 -13.23
CA TRP A 104 18.79 10.69 -13.03
C TRP A 104 18.86 11.94 -13.91
N LEU A 105 17.72 12.34 -14.47
CA LEU A 105 17.61 13.53 -15.32
C LEU A 105 17.05 14.71 -14.54
N LYS A 106 17.69 15.88 -14.71
CA LYS A 106 17.23 17.17 -14.14
C LYS A 106 16.26 17.95 -15.02
N ARG A 107 16.14 17.61 -16.31
CA ARG A 107 15.35 18.37 -17.30
C ARG A 107 14.74 17.44 -18.34
N ARG A 108 13.50 17.01 -18.10
CA ARG A 108 12.59 16.39 -19.06
C ARG A 108 11.15 16.63 -18.61
N ALA A 109 10.18 16.30 -19.48
CA ALA A 109 8.78 16.24 -19.06
C ALA A 109 8.63 15.34 -17.81
N ASN A 110 7.74 15.72 -16.90
CA ASN A 110 7.48 15.05 -15.61
C ASN A 110 8.63 15.11 -14.58
N VAL A 111 9.76 15.74 -14.91
CA VAL A 111 10.78 16.07 -13.91
C VAL A 111 10.37 17.35 -13.18
N LEU A 112 10.41 17.32 -11.86
CA LEU A 112 10.17 18.47 -11.00
C LEU A 112 11.40 18.70 -10.14
N LEU A 113 12.05 19.85 -10.26
CA LEU A 113 13.04 20.32 -9.30
C LEU A 113 12.68 21.75 -8.95
N SER A 114 12.36 22.02 -7.70
CA SER A 114 11.88 23.34 -7.28
C SER A 114 12.29 23.68 -5.86
N ASN A 115 12.20 24.97 -5.54
CA ASN A 115 12.43 25.51 -4.20
C ASN A 115 13.81 25.13 -3.62
N GLY A 116 14.84 25.20 -4.45
CA GLY A 116 16.25 25.01 -4.06
C GLY A 116 16.75 23.56 -4.11
N MET A 117 15.89 22.57 -4.34
CA MET A 117 16.35 21.21 -4.64
C MET A 117 17.16 21.20 -5.93
N ASP A 118 18.29 20.51 -5.93
CA ASP A 118 19.15 20.35 -7.11
C ASP A 118 19.58 18.89 -7.28
N LEU A 119 20.00 18.53 -8.50
CA LEU A 119 20.59 17.23 -8.84
C LEU A 119 22.04 17.46 -9.29
N VAL A 120 22.99 17.09 -8.43
CA VAL A 120 24.43 17.26 -8.65
C VAL A 120 25.11 15.90 -8.53
N ASP A 121 25.92 15.53 -9.51
CA ASP A 121 26.63 14.24 -9.54
C ASP A 121 25.72 13.03 -9.27
N ASN A 122 24.56 13.00 -9.94
CA ASN A 122 23.52 11.97 -9.78
C ASN A 122 22.90 11.90 -8.36
N GLN A 123 23.02 12.95 -7.56
CA GLN A 123 22.50 13.02 -6.19
C GLN A 123 21.60 14.23 -5.97
N LEU A 124 20.47 14.04 -5.30
CA LEU A 124 19.60 15.14 -4.89
C LEU A 124 20.21 15.86 -3.69
N VAL A 125 20.34 17.18 -3.79
CA VAL A 125 20.92 18.02 -2.74
C VAL A 125 19.80 18.73 -1.98
N VAL A 126 19.78 18.55 -0.67
CA VAL A 126 18.76 19.12 0.24
C VAL A 126 19.08 20.58 0.54
N PRO A 127 18.19 21.56 0.27
CA PRO A 127 18.48 22.98 0.45
C PRO A 127 18.26 23.51 1.87
N SER A 128 17.52 22.78 2.71
CA SER A 128 17.10 23.22 4.05
C SER A 128 16.92 22.04 5.00
N THR A 129 17.16 22.26 6.30
CA THR A 129 16.93 21.25 7.33
C THR A 129 15.44 21.07 7.62
N GLY A 130 14.97 19.84 7.74
CA GLY A 130 13.56 19.55 8.01
C GLY A 130 13.19 18.07 7.86
N LEU A 131 11.89 17.78 7.93
CA LEU A 131 11.33 16.47 7.62
C LEU A 131 11.05 16.37 6.12
N TYR A 132 11.41 15.23 5.54
CA TYR A 132 11.27 14.96 4.12
C TYR A 132 10.68 13.57 3.89
N LEU A 133 9.67 13.49 3.03
CA LEU A 133 9.26 12.22 2.42
C LEU A 133 10.21 11.92 1.27
N VAL A 134 10.97 10.83 1.39
CA VAL A 134 11.88 10.29 0.37
C VAL A 134 11.21 9.06 -0.23
N TYR A 135 11.15 8.97 -1.56
CA TYR A 135 10.54 7.83 -2.25
C TYR A 135 11.26 7.51 -3.55
N SER A 136 11.24 6.23 -3.96
CA SER A 136 11.94 5.78 -5.16
C SER A 136 11.29 4.50 -5.70
N GLN A 137 11.20 4.38 -7.02
CA GLN A 137 10.64 3.20 -7.69
C GLN A 137 11.52 2.76 -8.83
N LEU A 138 11.72 1.44 -8.93
CA LEU A 138 12.30 0.77 -10.08
C LEU A 138 11.35 -0.34 -10.55
N LEU A 139 11.31 -0.57 -11.87
CA LEU A 139 10.80 -1.79 -12.45
C LEU A 139 11.96 -2.56 -13.08
N PHE A 140 12.18 -3.78 -12.61
CA PHE A 140 13.10 -4.69 -13.27
C PHE A 140 12.34 -5.62 -14.21
N LYS A 141 12.98 -6.02 -15.30
CA LYS A 141 12.54 -7.07 -16.22
C LYS A 141 13.69 -7.97 -16.62
N GLY A 142 13.36 -9.17 -17.05
CA GLY A 142 14.30 -10.05 -17.73
C GLY A 142 13.61 -11.30 -18.22
N GLU A 143 14.41 -12.15 -18.84
CA GLU A 143 14.03 -13.49 -19.28
C GLU A 143 15.03 -14.45 -18.67
N ASP A 144 14.62 -15.70 -18.47
CA ASP A 144 15.47 -16.78 -17.96
C ASP A 144 16.27 -16.46 -16.70
N CYS A 145 15.81 -17.05 -15.60
CA CYS A 145 16.69 -17.24 -14.47
C CYS A 145 17.68 -18.35 -14.81
N ALA A 146 18.93 -17.99 -15.10
CA ALA A 146 20.03 -18.96 -15.07
C ALA A 146 20.00 -19.72 -13.73
N ASN A 147 20.60 -20.91 -13.66
CA ASN A 147 20.64 -21.72 -12.43
C ASN A 147 21.29 -21.02 -11.20
N GLU A 148 21.73 -19.77 -11.34
CA GLU A 148 22.28 -18.93 -10.30
C GLU A 148 21.21 -18.00 -9.71
N PRO A 149 21.23 -17.75 -8.38
CA PRO A 149 20.30 -16.83 -7.74
C PRO A 149 20.54 -15.38 -8.21
N LEU A 150 19.59 -14.80 -8.94
CA LEU A 150 19.57 -13.36 -9.23
C LEU A 150 18.95 -12.60 -8.06
N LEU A 151 19.72 -11.70 -7.45
CA LEU A 151 19.29 -10.83 -6.37
C LEU A 151 19.32 -9.38 -6.84
N LEU A 152 18.15 -8.81 -7.06
CA LEU A 152 17.95 -7.42 -7.47
C LEU A 152 17.84 -6.56 -6.21
N THR A 153 18.62 -5.49 -6.13
CA THR A 153 18.61 -4.57 -5.00
C THR A 153 18.27 -3.17 -5.44
N HIS A 154 17.53 -2.46 -4.60
CA HIS A 154 17.36 -1.02 -4.74
C HIS A 154 17.64 -0.37 -3.40
N THR A 155 18.43 0.70 -3.41
CA THR A 155 18.82 1.41 -2.20
C THR A 155 18.74 2.90 -2.41
N VAL A 156 18.12 3.60 -1.46
CA VAL A 156 18.23 5.06 -1.30
C VAL A 156 19.17 5.33 -0.14
N SER A 157 20.18 6.15 -0.37
CA SER A 157 21.24 6.45 0.59
C SER A 157 21.42 7.94 0.80
N ARG A 158 21.99 8.30 1.95
CA ARG A 158 22.36 9.66 2.33
C ARG A 158 23.86 9.74 2.61
N VAL A 159 24.46 10.82 2.13
CA VAL A 159 25.74 11.35 2.61
C VAL A 159 25.45 12.72 3.21
N ALA A 160 25.88 12.94 4.46
CA ALA A 160 25.67 14.20 5.16
C ALA A 160 26.97 15.00 5.28
N LEU A 161 26.89 16.24 5.75
CA LEU A 161 28.10 17.00 6.12
C LEU A 161 28.73 16.48 7.41
N SER A 162 27.91 15.94 8.33
CA SER A 162 28.35 15.40 9.62
C SER A 162 29.08 14.06 9.50
N TYR A 163 28.88 13.32 8.41
CA TYR A 163 29.54 12.05 8.14
C TYR A 163 29.78 11.86 6.64
N GLN A 164 31.01 11.50 6.27
CA GLN A 164 31.38 11.31 4.85
C GLN A 164 31.02 9.93 4.29
N SER A 165 30.62 8.98 5.14
CA SER A 165 30.22 7.64 4.71
C SER A 165 28.81 7.64 4.10
N LYS A 166 28.60 6.79 3.09
CA LYS A 166 27.27 6.54 2.52
C LYS A 166 26.46 5.67 3.49
N VAL A 167 25.28 6.13 3.89
CA VAL A 167 24.36 5.42 4.79
C VAL A 167 23.06 5.10 4.06
N ASN A 168 22.62 3.84 4.09
CA ASN A 168 21.37 3.43 3.47
C ASN A 168 20.18 3.88 4.34
N LEU A 169 19.26 4.65 3.75
CA LEU A 169 18.01 5.08 4.39
C LEU A 169 16.88 4.07 4.13
N LEU A 170 16.78 3.62 2.87
CA LEU A 170 15.79 2.66 2.40
C LEU A 170 16.51 1.62 1.56
N SER A 171 16.20 0.34 1.78
CA SER A 171 16.76 -0.76 0.99
C SER A 171 15.72 -1.85 0.81
N ALA A 172 15.68 -2.43 -0.37
CA ALA A 172 14.92 -3.65 -0.64
C ALA A 172 15.69 -4.58 -1.56
N ILE A 173 15.34 -5.86 -1.46
CA ILE A 173 15.88 -6.95 -2.27
C ILE A 173 14.72 -7.75 -2.85
N LYS A 174 14.84 -8.16 -4.11
CA LYS A 174 13.93 -9.08 -4.79
C LYS A 174 14.73 -10.16 -5.50
N SER A 175 14.13 -11.33 -5.65
CA SER A 175 14.66 -12.40 -6.49
C SER A 175 13.56 -12.88 -7.43
N PRO A 176 13.68 -12.67 -8.76
CA PRO A 176 12.73 -13.24 -9.71
C PRO A 176 12.91 -14.77 -9.83
N CYS A 177 14.05 -15.29 -9.40
CA CYS A 177 14.47 -16.66 -9.63
C CYS A 177 14.05 -17.58 -8.50
N GLN A 178 13.01 -18.38 -8.77
CA GLN A 178 12.68 -19.53 -7.94
C GLN A 178 13.42 -20.76 -8.48
N LYS A 179 13.71 -21.73 -7.60
CA LYS A 179 14.25 -23.04 -8.03
C LYS A 179 13.23 -23.70 -8.94
N THR A 180 13.42 -23.61 -10.26
CA THR A 180 12.54 -24.26 -11.22
C THR A 180 12.73 -25.77 -11.16
N VAL A 181 11.64 -26.52 -11.32
CA VAL A 181 11.69 -27.97 -11.53
C VAL A 181 12.40 -28.20 -12.87
N LYS A 182 13.47 -29.02 -12.87
CA LYS A 182 14.21 -29.38 -14.08
C LYS A 182 13.25 -29.82 -15.18
N GLY A 183 13.14 -29.04 -16.27
CA GLY A 183 12.34 -29.43 -17.44
C GLY A 183 11.43 -28.37 -18.05
N ALA A 184 11.26 -27.18 -17.45
CA ALA A 184 10.61 -26.06 -18.13
C ALA A 184 11.52 -25.60 -19.29
N ARG A 185 11.09 -25.84 -20.53
CA ARG A 185 11.86 -25.52 -21.76
C ARG A 185 11.59 -24.12 -22.30
N GLU A 186 10.61 -23.41 -21.76
CA GLU A 186 10.24 -22.07 -22.22
C GLU A 186 10.75 -21.00 -21.26
N ALA A 187 11.50 -20.06 -21.82
CA ALA A 187 11.92 -18.85 -21.15
C ALA A 187 10.70 -18.05 -20.73
N SER A 188 10.46 -17.97 -19.42
CA SER A 188 9.36 -17.17 -18.90
C SER A 188 9.88 -15.77 -18.59
N PRO A 189 9.33 -14.71 -19.20
CA PRO A 189 9.68 -13.35 -18.83
C PRO A 189 9.23 -13.09 -17.39
N TRP A 190 9.99 -12.27 -16.67
CA TRP A 190 9.68 -11.84 -15.32
C TRP A 190 9.77 -10.33 -15.19
N TYR A 191 8.96 -9.78 -14.27
CA TYR A 191 8.93 -8.37 -13.92
C TYR A 191 8.92 -8.25 -12.40
N GLU A 192 9.84 -7.45 -11.86
CA GLU A 192 10.00 -7.26 -10.42
C GLU A 192 9.95 -5.77 -10.07
N PRO A 193 8.82 -5.26 -9.56
CA PRO A 193 8.76 -3.89 -9.06
C PRO A 193 9.39 -3.80 -7.68
N ILE A 194 10.14 -2.72 -7.45
CA ILE A 194 10.59 -2.31 -6.12
C ILE A 194 10.16 -0.85 -5.91
N TYR A 195 9.33 -0.63 -4.89
CA TYR A 195 8.94 0.69 -4.41
C TYR A 195 9.44 0.88 -2.98
N LEU A 196 10.07 2.02 -2.73
CA LEU A 196 10.59 2.44 -1.43
C LEU A 196 10.00 3.80 -1.07
N GLY A 197 9.67 3.99 0.21
CA GLY A 197 9.19 5.27 0.74
C GLY A 197 9.38 5.37 2.24
N GLY A 198 9.76 6.55 2.72
CA GLY A 198 9.90 6.82 4.15
C GLY A 198 10.11 8.29 4.46
N VAL A 199 9.84 8.68 5.70
CA VAL A 199 10.06 10.06 6.18
C VAL A 199 11.35 10.12 6.99
N PHE A 200 12.20 11.10 6.67
CA PHE A 200 13.51 11.27 7.30
C PHE A 200 13.74 12.72 7.71
N GLN A 201 14.42 12.92 8.82
CA GLN A 201 15.01 14.21 9.17
C GLN A 201 16.29 14.41 8.36
N LEU A 202 16.29 15.40 7.48
CA LEU A 202 17.42 15.76 6.64
C LEU A 202 17.94 17.14 7.02
N GLU A 203 19.22 17.35 6.77
CA GLU A 203 19.95 18.58 6.99
C GLU A 203 20.29 19.26 5.67
N LYS A 204 20.40 20.59 5.71
CA LYS A 204 20.89 21.35 4.56
C LYS A 204 22.24 20.82 4.09
N GLY A 205 22.35 20.55 2.80
CA GLY A 205 23.56 20.05 2.16
C GLY A 205 23.67 18.52 2.12
N ASP A 206 22.74 17.79 2.73
CA ASP A 206 22.65 16.35 2.53
C ASP A 206 22.52 16.00 1.04
N LYS A 207 23.21 14.93 0.65
CA LYS A 207 23.16 14.35 -0.69
C LYS A 207 22.45 13.01 -0.64
N LEU A 208 21.39 12.87 -1.40
CA LEU A 208 20.63 11.64 -1.52
C LEU A 208 20.91 10.97 -2.86
N SER A 209 21.23 9.68 -2.84
CA SER A 209 21.40 8.85 -4.04
C SER A 209 20.38 7.71 -4.03
N ALA A 210 19.96 7.27 -5.21
CA ALA A 210 19.12 6.10 -5.40
C ALA A 210 19.77 5.22 -6.47
N ASP A 211 20.11 3.98 -6.10
CA ASP A 211 20.95 3.07 -6.90
C ASP A 211 20.39 1.65 -6.95
N THR A 212 20.88 0.85 -7.91
CA THR A 212 20.65 -0.59 -8.05
C THR A 212 21.94 -1.31 -8.42
N ASN A 213 22.05 -2.58 -8.06
CA ASN A 213 23.17 -3.44 -8.45
C ASN A 213 23.08 -3.94 -9.91
N TYR A 214 21.90 -3.95 -10.52
CA TYR A 214 21.71 -4.42 -11.90
C TYR A 214 20.88 -3.44 -12.74
N PRO A 215 21.46 -2.30 -13.17
CA PRO A 215 20.77 -1.32 -14.00
C PRO A 215 20.37 -1.87 -15.39
N ASN A 216 21.06 -2.91 -15.89
CA ASN A 216 20.74 -3.53 -17.18
C ASN A 216 19.37 -4.24 -17.21
N TYR A 217 18.81 -4.57 -16.04
CA TYR A 217 17.49 -5.17 -15.94
C TYR A 217 16.38 -4.11 -15.79
N LEU A 218 16.68 -2.81 -15.81
CA LEU A 218 15.63 -1.79 -15.69
C LEU A 218 14.74 -1.77 -16.93
N ASP A 219 13.43 -1.74 -16.71
CA ASP A 219 12.45 -1.54 -17.77
C ASP A 219 12.20 -0.05 -18.01
N PHE A 220 12.26 0.35 -19.28
CA PHE A 220 12.00 1.70 -19.75
C PHE A 220 10.95 1.72 -20.86
N ALA A 221 10.20 0.61 -21.04
CA ALA A 221 9.17 0.51 -22.06
C ALA A 221 8.08 1.58 -21.88
N GLU A 222 7.68 1.83 -20.63
CA GLU A 222 6.71 2.88 -20.28
C GLU A 222 7.37 4.00 -19.48
N SER A 223 6.96 5.24 -19.76
CA SER A 223 7.42 6.39 -18.99
C SER A 223 6.89 6.33 -17.55
N GLY A 224 7.71 6.76 -16.57
CA GLY A 224 7.28 6.86 -15.17
C GLY A 224 7.38 5.56 -14.36
N GLN A 225 8.04 4.52 -14.88
CA GLN A 225 8.32 3.29 -14.12
C GLN A 225 9.53 3.43 -13.19
N VAL A 226 10.52 4.25 -13.57
CA VAL A 226 11.82 4.41 -12.90
C VAL A 226 12.00 5.87 -12.49
N TYR A 227 11.82 6.15 -11.19
CA TYR A 227 11.86 7.50 -10.65
C TYR A 227 12.39 7.54 -9.22
N PHE A 228 12.86 8.71 -8.81
CA PHE A 228 13.35 9.01 -7.47
C PHE A 228 12.89 10.42 -7.08
N GLY A 229 12.43 10.62 -5.84
CA GLY A 229 11.93 11.91 -5.42
C GLY A 229 12.00 12.18 -3.93
N VAL A 230 11.86 13.46 -3.62
CA VAL A 230 11.83 13.98 -2.25
C VAL A 230 10.86 15.16 -2.15
N ILE A 231 10.12 15.24 -1.05
CA ILE A 231 9.20 16.35 -0.76
C ILE A 231 9.42 16.78 0.69
N ALA A 232 9.70 18.06 0.92
CA ALA A 232 9.72 18.63 2.26
C ALA A 232 8.29 18.65 2.84
N LEU A 233 8.15 18.28 4.12
CA LEU A 233 6.87 18.17 4.82
C LEU A 233 6.51 19.42 5.62
#